data_AF-A0A0V0GVC3-F1
#
_entry.id   AF-A0A0V0GVC3-F1
#
_cell.length_a   1.000
_cell.length_b   1.000
_cell.length_c   1.000
_cell.angle_alpha   90.00
_cell.angle_beta   90.00
_cell.angle_gamma   90.00
#
_symmetry.space_group_name_H-M   'P 1'
#
loop_
_entity.id
_entity.type
_entity.pdbx_description
1 polymer ?
#
loop_
_entity_poly.entity_id
_entity_poly.type
_entity_poly.pdbx_seq_one_letter_code
_entity_poly.pdbx_strand_id
1 'polypeptide(L)'
;MDDEKEIISQKANNGIGIVEFFEGKNILVTGGTGFLAKALIEKMLRTTPKINKIYILIRAKDKGAAFNRLKSEIIESKLFKCLEEMLGEYYKPFILNKLIPIVGNIYEPNLGMDIITS
;
A
#
# COMPACT_ATOMS: atom_id res chain seq x y z
N MET A 1 16.72 34.44 -5.10
CA MET A 1 17.27 33.12 -5.48
C MET A 1 16.55 31.99 -4.76
N ASP A 2 16.10 32.19 -3.51
CA ASP A 2 15.28 31.22 -2.77
C ASP A 2 13.80 31.24 -3.19
N ASP A 3 13.24 32.42 -3.47
CA ASP A 3 11.84 32.56 -3.93
C ASP A 3 11.61 31.93 -5.32
N GLU A 4 12.61 31.97 -6.21
CA GLU A 4 12.52 31.35 -7.54
C GLU A 4 12.47 29.82 -7.46
N LYS A 5 13.12 29.20 -6.48
CA LYS A 5 13.04 27.74 -6.26
C LYS A 5 11.65 27.33 -5.77
N GLU A 6 11.01 28.16 -4.97
CA GLU A 6 9.65 27.92 -4.47
C GLU A 6 8.60 28.10 -5.57
N ILE A 7 8.77 29.11 -6.43
CA ILE A 7 7.94 29.34 -7.62
C ILE A 7 8.10 28.19 -8.64
N ILE A 8 9.32 27.68 -8.84
CA ILE A 8 9.58 26.53 -9.73
C ILE A 8 9.00 25.24 -9.14
N SER A 9 9.00 25.07 -7.81
CA SER A 9 8.40 23.92 -7.13
C SER A 9 6.87 23.90 -7.24
N GLN A 10 6.20 25.06 -7.19
CA GLN A 10 4.75 25.15 -7.34
C GLN A 10 4.27 24.94 -8.78
N LYS A 11 5.11 25.23 -9.79
CA LYS A 11 4.75 25.13 -11.21
C LYS A 11 4.81 23.72 -11.81
N ALA A 12 5.27 22.72 -11.05
CA ALA A 12 5.40 21.33 -11.49
C ALA A 12 4.18 20.44 -11.14
N ASN A 13 3.17 20.98 -10.45
CA ASN A 13 1.96 20.25 -10.04
C ASN A 13 0.78 20.46 -11.00
N ASN A 14 0.95 20.08 -12.27
CA ASN A 14 -0.13 20.15 -13.28
C ASN A 14 -1.17 19.01 -13.18
N GLY A 15 -1.17 18.24 -12.09
CA GLY A 15 -2.14 17.17 -11.84
C GLY A 15 -3.23 17.58 -10.84
N ILE A 16 -4.28 16.78 -10.71
CA ILE A 16 -5.39 17.05 -9.76
C ILE A 16 -5.02 16.81 -8.28
N GLY A 17 -3.73 16.75 -7.93
CA GLY A 17 -3.25 16.62 -6.55
C GLY A 17 -3.34 15.22 -5.93
N ILE A 18 -3.36 14.15 -6.74
CA ILE A 18 -3.52 12.76 -6.23
C ILE A 18 -2.37 12.37 -5.29
N VAL A 19 -1.13 12.75 -5.62
CA VAL A 19 0.06 12.35 -4.85
C VAL A 19 0.04 12.99 -3.47
N GLU A 20 -0.24 14.29 -3.43
CA GLU A 20 -0.38 15.11 -2.23
C GLU A 20 -1.56 14.64 -1.39
N PHE A 21 -2.67 14.28 -2.04
CA PHE A 21 -3.84 13.74 -1.34
C PHE A 21 -3.49 12.49 -0.55
N PHE A 22 -2.68 11.57 -1.09
CA PHE A 22 -2.35 10.32 -0.40
C PHE A 22 -1.17 10.42 0.57
N GLU A 23 -0.48 11.57 0.64
CA GLU A 23 0.65 11.77 1.56
C GLU A 23 0.22 11.59 3.03
N GLY A 24 0.96 10.76 3.76
CA GLY A 24 0.70 10.48 5.18
C GLY A 24 -0.59 9.69 5.47
N LYS A 25 -1.42 9.39 4.48
CA LYS A 25 -2.69 8.68 4.70
C LYS A 25 -2.49 7.19 4.97
N ASN A 26 -3.42 6.64 5.73
CA ASN A 26 -3.63 5.21 5.91
C ASN A 26 -4.77 4.77 4.99
N ILE A 27 -4.59 3.66 4.28
CA ILE A 27 -5.52 3.22 3.23
C ILE A 27 -5.90 1.77 3.50
N LEU A 28 -7.20 1.47 3.51
CA LEU A 28 -7.70 0.10 3.54
C LEU A 28 -8.05 -0.35 2.12
N VAL A 29 -7.47 -1.45 1.67
CA VAL A 29 -7.73 -2.07 0.37
C VAL A 29 -8.39 -3.44 0.61
N THR A 30 -9.60 -3.61 0.09
CA THR A 30 -10.28 -4.91 0.02
C THR A 30 -9.97 -5.60 -1.31
N GLY A 31 -10.08 -6.93 -1.35
CA GLY A 31 -9.73 -7.70 -2.55
C GLY A 31 -8.27 -7.57 -2.98
N GLY A 32 -7.38 -7.18 -2.05
CA GLY A 32 -6.00 -6.81 -2.34
C GLY A 32 -5.14 -7.91 -2.95
N THR A 33 -5.54 -9.17 -2.86
CA THR A 33 -4.84 -10.28 -3.53
C THR A 33 -5.28 -10.51 -4.98
N GLY A 34 -6.38 -9.88 -5.40
CA GLY A 34 -6.89 -9.92 -6.77
C GLY A 34 -5.97 -9.17 -7.74
N PHE A 35 -6.11 -9.47 -9.04
CA PHE A 35 -5.22 -8.96 -10.09
C PHE A 35 -5.14 -7.42 -10.11
N LEU A 36 -6.28 -6.73 -10.20
CA LEU A 36 -6.33 -5.27 -10.28
C LEU A 36 -5.85 -4.59 -9.01
N ALA A 37 -6.29 -5.08 -7.85
CA ALA A 37 -5.95 -4.46 -6.57
C ALA A 37 -4.44 -4.55 -6.29
N LYS A 38 -3.77 -5.66 -6.66
CA LYS A 38 -2.30 -5.75 -6.56
C LYS A 38 -1.60 -4.74 -7.46
N ALA A 39 -2.08 -4.54 -8.69
CA ALA A 39 -1.53 -3.54 -9.61
C ALA A 39 -1.69 -2.12 -9.06
N LEU A 40 -2.84 -1.82 -8.44
CA LEU A 40 -3.05 -0.55 -7.75
C LEU A 40 -2.06 -0.38 -6.57
N ILE A 41 -1.91 -1.40 -5.72
CA ILE A 41 -0.99 -1.34 -4.57
C ILE A 41 0.46 -1.12 -5.05
N GLU A 42 0.93 -1.86 -6.05
CA GLU A 42 2.26 -1.66 -6.65
C GLU A 42 2.42 -0.22 -7.15
N LYS A 43 1.45 0.26 -7.93
CA LYS A 43 1.46 1.63 -8.47
C LYS A 43 1.56 2.67 -7.36
N MET A 44 0.75 2.53 -6.31
CA MET A 44 0.76 3.45 -5.17
C MET A 44 2.10 3.44 -4.44
N LEU A 45 2.69 2.26 -4.23
CA LEU A 45 4.00 2.16 -3.59
C LEU A 45 5.11 2.80 -4.43
N ARG A 46 5.01 2.68 -5.76
CA ARG A 46 6.01 3.23 -6.70
C ARG A 46 5.86 4.73 -6.94
N THR A 47 4.63 5.26 -7.03
CA THR A 47 4.40 6.68 -7.39
C THR A 47 3.97 7.58 -6.24
N THR A 48 3.50 7.00 -5.13
CA THR A 48 3.07 7.73 -3.93
C THR A 48 3.74 7.14 -2.67
N PRO A 49 5.09 7.08 -2.62
CA PRO A 49 5.81 6.38 -1.54
C PRO A 49 5.60 6.99 -0.15
N LYS A 50 5.10 8.23 -0.08
CA LYS A 50 4.80 8.94 1.16
C LYS A 50 3.46 8.56 1.81
N ILE A 51 2.67 7.65 1.21
CA ILE A 51 1.56 6.98 1.91
C ILE A 51 2.09 6.38 3.22
N ASN A 52 1.36 6.49 4.32
CA ASN A 52 1.83 5.91 5.59
C ASN A 52 1.75 4.37 5.58
N LYS A 53 0.53 3.82 5.56
CA LYS A 53 0.26 2.37 5.57
C LYS A 53 -0.85 2.02 4.59
N ILE A 54 -0.70 0.87 3.93
CA ILE A 54 -1.74 0.21 3.14
C ILE A 54 -2.14 -1.05 3.91
N TYR A 55 -3.30 -1.00 4.52
CA TYR A 55 -3.95 -2.12 5.17
C TYR A 55 -4.66 -2.96 4.11
N ILE A 56 -4.41 -4.27 4.10
CA ILE A 56 -4.97 -5.17 3.10
C ILE A 56 -5.86 -6.18 3.80
N LEU A 57 -7.17 -6.12 3.52
CA LEU A 57 -8.12 -7.09 4.05
C LEU A 57 -7.94 -8.43 3.32
N ILE A 58 -7.53 -9.45 4.07
CA ILE A 58 -7.26 -10.80 3.57
C ILE A 58 -8.13 -11.79 4.33
N ARG A 59 -8.93 -12.56 3.59
CA ARG A 59 -9.68 -13.68 4.14
C ARG A 59 -8.71 -14.80 4.54
N ALA A 60 -8.52 -15.01 5.84
CA ALA A 60 -7.59 -16.00 6.37
C ALA A 60 -8.09 -16.53 7.71
N LYS A 61 -7.48 -17.61 8.21
CA LYS A 61 -7.83 -18.19 9.51
C LYS A 61 -7.31 -17.36 10.69
N ASP A 62 -6.13 -16.76 10.52
CA ASP A 62 -5.42 -16.00 11.53
C ASP A 62 -4.43 -15.01 10.88
N LYS A 63 -3.77 -14.20 11.72
CA LYS A 63 -2.80 -13.19 11.28
C LYS A 63 -1.59 -13.78 10.55
N GLY A 64 -1.12 -14.96 10.97
CA GLY A 64 0.01 -15.65 10.32
C GLY A 64 -0.36 -16.14 8.92
N ALA A 65 -1.55 -16.73 8.77
CA ALA A 65 -2.09 -17.12 7.49
C ALA A 65 -2.32 -15.90 6.57
N ALA A 66 -2.81 -14.78 7.10
CA ALA A 66 -2.96 -13.54 6.33
C ALA A 66 -1.60 -12.99 5.86
N PHE A 67 -0.58 -13.00 6.72
CA PHE A 67 0.78 -12.60 6.35
C PHE A 67 1.40 -13.51 5.29
N ASN A 68 1.21 -14.83 5.40
CA ASN A 68 1.68 -15.77 4.39
C ASN A 68 1.02 -15.52 3.03
N ARG A 69 -0.29 -15.25 2.99
CA ARG A 69 -1.00 -14.87 1.76
C ARG A 69 -0.53 -13.53 1.20
N LEU A 70 -0.32 -12.51 2.05
CA LEU A 70 0.27 -11.24 1.63
C LEU A 70 1.62 -11.47 0.94
N LYS A 71 2.49 -12.28 1.56
CA LYS A 71 3.80 -12.59 1.03
C LYS A 71 3.73 -13.30 -0.32
N SER A 72 3.04 -14.44 -0.39
CA SER A 72 3.03 -15.29 -1.59
C SER A 72 2.19 -14.72 -2.73
N GLU A 73 1.07 -14.06 -2.43
CA GLU A 73 0.14 -13.59 -3.48
C GLU A 73 0.47 -12.16 -3.96
N ILE A 74 1.16 -11.34 -3.16
CA ILE A 74 1.45 -9.93 -3.45
C ILE A 74 2.96 -9.67 -3.53
N ILE A 75 3.68 -9.79 -2.41
CA ILE A 75 5.09 -9.35 -2.30
C ILE A 75 6.01 -10.13 -3.24
N GLU A 76 5.81 -11.44 -3.38
CA GLU A 76 6.61 -12.33 -4.23
C GLU A 76 6.04 -12.45 -5.65
N SER A 77 4.97 -11.71 -5.97
CA SER A 77 4.37 -11.76 -7.31
C SER A 77 5.26 -11.07 -8.35
N LYS A 78 5.28 -11.59 -9.58
CA LYS A 78 6.07 -11.02 -10.69
C LYS A 78 5.78 -9.54 -10.95
N LEU A 79 4.59 -9.07 -10.60
CA LEU A 79 4.19 -7.67 -10.69
C LEU A 79 5.09 -6.75 -9.87
N PHE A 80 5.56 -7.20 -8.69
CA PHE A 80 6.36 -6.39 -7.78
C PHE A 80 7.86 -6.40 -8.12
N LYS A 81 8.29 -7.22 -9.09
CA LYS A 81 9.71 -7.34 -9.47
C LYS A 81 10.33 -5.99 -9.88
N CYS A 82 9.57 -5.15 -10.60
CA CYS A 82 10.05 -3.82 -10.99
C CYS A 82 10.28 -2.91 -9.76
N LEU A 83 9.38 -2.97 -8.78
CA LEU A 83 9.54 -2.22 -7.54
C LEU A 83 10.69 -2.77 -6.68
N GLU A 84 10.88 -4.08 -6.68
CA GLU A 84 12.02 -4.74 -6.01
C GLU A 84 13.36 -4.32 -6.62
N GLU A 85 13.49 -4.34 -7.94
CA GLU A 85 14.69 -3.88 -8.64
C GLU A 85 14.97 -2.39 -8.41
N MET A 86 13.92 -1.56 -8.34
CA MET A 86 14.04 -0.12 -8.08
C MET A 86 14.53 0.19 -6.66
N LEU A 87 14.07 -0.57 -5.66
CA LEU A 87 14.39 -0.33 -4.25
C LEU A 87 15.60 -1.11 -3.75
N GLY A 88 16.00 -2.18 -4.45
CA GLY A 88 17.13 -3.02 -4.09
C GLY A 88 17.04 -3.55 -2.66
N GLU A 89 18.09 -3.35 -1.87
CA GLU A 89 18.16 -3.77 -0.47
C GLU A 89 17.05 -3.18 0.42
N TYR A 90 16.49 -2.02 0.04
CA TYR A 90 15.42 -1.36 0.79
C TYR A 90 14.04 -1.96 0.52
N TYR A 91 13.89 -2.82 -0.48
CA TYR A 91 12.58 -3.37 -0.88
C TYR A 91 11.85 -4.07 0.27
N LYS A 92 12.51 -5.04 0.92
CA LYS A 92 11.93 -5.81 2.03
C LYS A 92 11.52 -4.93 3.21
N PRO A 93 12.41 -4.10 3.80
CA PRO A 93 12.01 -3.24 4.91
C PRO A 93 10.93 -2.22 4.51
N PHE A 94 10.98 -1.69 3.28
CA PHE A 94 9.96 -0.78 2.77
C PHE A 94 8.59 -1.43 2.68
N ILE A 95 8.48 -2.57 1.99
CA ILE A 95 7.21 -3.28 1.79
C ILE A 95 6.61 -3.75 3.12
N LEU A 96 7.42 -4.36 3.99
CA LEU A 96 6.94 -4.84 5.30
C LEU A 96 6.50 -3.70 6.22
N ASN A 97 7.10 -2.51 6.05
CA ASN A 97 6.64 -1.31 6.74
C ASN A 97 5.33 -0.78 6.14
N LYS A 98 5.15 -0.80 4.81
CA LYS A 98 3.99 -0.20 4.15
C LYS A 98 2.75 -1.10 4.15
N LEU A 99 2.90 -2.40 3.93
CA LEU A 99 1.79 -3.33 3.74
C LEU A 99 1.44 -4.08 5.02
N ILE A 100 0.23 -3.86 5.54
CA ILE A 100 -0.24 -4.45 6.79
C ILE A 100 -1.44 -5.37 6.49
N PRO A 101 -1.30 -6.71 6.63
CA PRO A 101 -2.42 -7.60 6.43
C PRO A 101 -3.40 -7.51 7.61
N ILE A 102 -4.71 -7.41 7.30
CA ILE A 102 -5.80 -7.50 8.28
C ILE A 102 -6.64 -8.73 7.94
N VAL A 103 -6.90 -9.58 8.93
CA VAL A 103 -7.83 -10.71 8.77
C VAL A 103 -9.25 -10.16 8.67
N GLY A 104 -10.00 -10.59 7.66
CA GLY A 104 -11.43 -10.33 7.61
C GLY A 104 -12.12 -10.84 6.35
N ASN A 105 -13.43 -10.65 6.33
CA ASN A 105 -14.34 -11.14 5.32
C ASN A 105 -15.43 -10.11 5.02
N ILE A 106 -15.52 -9.65 3.77
CA ILE A 106 -16.46 -8.59 3.36
C ILE A 106 -17.94 -8.98 3.50
N TYR A 107 -18.25 -10.27 3.60
CA TYR A 107 -19.61 -10.77 3.80
C TYR A 107 -20.08 -10.68 5.26
N GLU A 108 -19.17 -10.39 6.19
CA GLU A 108 -19.46 -10.33 7.62
C GLU A 108 -19.62 -8.89 8.11
N PRO A 109 -20.41 -8.67 9.18
CA PRO A 109 -20.46 -7.38 9.87
C PRO A 109 -19.04 -6.92 10.24
N ASN A 110 -18.81 -5.60 10.19
CA ASN A 110 -17.48 -5.01 10.43
C ASN A 110 -16.36 -5.61 9.54
N LEU A 111 -16.71 -6.06 8.33
CA LEU A 111 -15.81 -6.72 7.39
C LEU A 111 -15.11 -7.96 7.98
N GLY A 112 -15.72 -8.63 8.96
CA GLY A 112 -15.14 -9.78 9.65
C GLY A 112 -13.85 -9.45 10.41
N MET A 113 -13.61 -8.18 10.70
CA MET A 113 -12.47 -7.73 11.51
C MET A 113 -12.80 -7.86 12.98
N ASP A 114 -11.80 -8.24 13.78
CA ASP A 114 -11.89 -8.25 15.23
C ASP A 114 -12.39 -6.89 15.74
N ILE A 115 -13.37 -6.92 16.65
CA ILE A 115 -13.75 -5.72 17.40
C ILE A 115 -12.52 -5.35 18.24
N ILE A 116 -12.14 -4.07 18.21
CA ILE A 116 -11.02 -3.58 19.03
C ILE A 116 -11.36 -3.85 20.50
N THR A 117 -10.81 -4.92 21.07
CA THR A 117 -10.73 -5.09 22.52
C THR A 117 -9.52 -4.30 22.99
N SER A 118 -9.82 -3.15 23.60
CA SER A 118 -8.90 -2.33 24.39
C SER A 118 -8.14 -3.13 25.43
#